data_AF-A0A6G0SAT1-F1
#
_entry.id   AF-A0A6G0SAT1-F1
#
_cell.length_a   1.000
_cell.length_b   1.000
_cell.length_c   1.000
_cell.angle_alpha   90.00
_cell.angle_beta   90.00
_cell.angle_gamma   90.00
#
_symmetry.space_group_name_H-M   'P 1'
#
loop_
_entity.id
_entity.type
_entity.pdbx_description
1 polymer ?
#
loop_
_entity_poly.entity_id
_entity_poly.type
_entity_poly.pdbx_seq_one_letter_code
_entity_poly.pdbx_strand_id
1 'polypeptide(L)'
;MICNAAVCRFFFEELRGAHERVPADERDEHFLEGPTSAVQLARAPHGSPHQFQCRICSSIIAQIPSRVYRNLMNHLRARHPDYAQTKYTMVAETAIPYACSEKANAALGWIDWIVSVKLPLNFCENELIRKYAGLSPISKAMLKKNIAALVALVDESLYKSR
;
A
#
# COMPACT_ATOMS: atom_id res chain seq x y z
N MET A 1 8.62 3.67 -2.81
CA MET A 1 7.72 3.46 -3.96
C MET A 1 6.45 2.77 -3.45
N ILE A 2 5.25 3.33 -3.67
CA ILE A 2 3.98 2.72 -3.22
C ILE A 2 3.50 1.68 -4.24
N CYS A 3 3.21 0.46 -3.77
CA CYS A 3 2.70 -0.63 -4.59
C CYS A 3 1.23 -0.44 -5.00
N ASN A 4 0.82 -1.06 -6.12
CA ASN A 4 -0.57 -0.96 -6.62
C ASN A 4 -1.62 -1.43 -5.60
N ALA A 5 -1.26 -2.36 -4.71
CA ALA A 5 -2.15 -2.82 -3.65
C ALA A 5 -2.49 -1.71 -2.64
N ALA A 6 -1.51 -0.89 -2.25
CA ALA A 6 -1.73 0.22 -1.34
C ALA A 6 -2.54 1.35 -1.99
N VAL A 7 -2.30 1.62 -3.28
CA VAL A 7 -3.13 2.57 -4.06
C VAL A 7 -4.57 2.07 -4.14
N CYS A 8 -4.78 0.78 -4.45
CA CYS A 8 -6.13 0.23 -4.55
C CYS A 8 -6.87 0.25 -3.21
N ARG A 9 -6.20 -0.04 -2.09
CA ARG A 9 -6.80 0.06 -0.75
C ARG A 9 -7.23 1.47 -0.36
N PHE A 10 -6.57 2.50 -0.92
CA PHE A 10 -6.92 3.88 -0.65
C PHE A 10 -8.16 4.32 -1.43
N PHE A 11 -8.18 4.04 -2.74
CA PHE A 11 -9.24 4.53 -3.64
C PHE A 11 -10.47 3.62 -3.70
N PHE A 12 -10.37 2.39 -3.22
CA PHE A 12 -11.47 1.42 -3.29
C PHE A 12 -11.79 0.83 -1.94
N GLU A 13 -13.08 0.64 -1.70
CA GLU A 13 -13.64 -0.06 -0.57
C GLU A 13 -14.16 -1.43 -1.01
N GLU A 14 -13.81 -2.49 -0.29
CA GLU A 14 -14.31 -3.83 -0.61
C GLU A 14 -15.75 -3.98 -0.12
N LEU A 15 -16.66 -4.19 -1.05
CA LEU A 15 -18.04 -4.55 -0.78
C LEU A 15 -18.07 -6.04 -0.42
N ARG A 16 -18.01 -6.34 0.87
CA ARG A 16 -18.29 -7.69 1.35
C ARG A 16 -19.78 -7.92 1.13
N GLY A 17 -20.13 -8.80 0.19
CA GLY A 17 -21.51 -9.23 0.02
C GLY A 17 -22.03 -9.74 1.36
N ALA A 18 -23.16 -9.21 1.81
CA ALA A 18 -23.88 -9.76 2.95
C ALA A 18 -24.17 -11.23 2.63
N HIS A 19 -23.41 -12.14 3.22
CA HIS A 19 -23.80 -13.53 3.29
C HIS A 19 -24.82 -13.67 4.42
N GLU A 20 -26.00 -13.09 4.20
CA GLU A 20 -27.19 -13.36 5.00
C GLU A 20 -27.49 -14.86 4.81
N ARG A 21 -27.17 -15.68 5.80
CA ARG A 21 -27.65 -17.06 5.85
C ARG A 21 -29.16 -16.99 6.13
N VAL A 22 -29.97 -16.97 5.09
CA VAL A 22 -31.41 -17.24 5.20
C VAL A 22 -31.60 -18.76 5.19
N PRO A 23 -32.19 -19.38 6.23
CA PRO A 23 -32.54 -20.80 6.21
C PRO A 23 -33.58 -21.07 5.13
N ALA A 24 -33.42 -22.16 4.39
CA ALA A 24 -34.32 -22.58 3.34
C ALA A 24 -35.59 -23.25 3.92
N ASP A 25 -36.72 -22.55 3.84
CA ASP A 25 -38.10 -23.08 3.85
C ASP A 25 -39.03 -21.85 3.63
N GLU A 26 -40.09 -21.80 2.82
CA GLU A 26 -40.98 -22.79 2.23
C GLU A 26 -41.44 -22.30 0.83
N ARG A 27 -41.98 -23.24 0.06
CA ARG A 27 -42.64 -23.09 -1.24
C ARG A 27 -43.98 -22.34 -1.11
N ASP A 28 -44.39 -21.59 -2.14
CA ASP A 28 -45.68 -21.81 -2.84
C ASP A 28 -45.94 -20.80 -3.98
N GLU A 29 -46.67 -21.29 -4.98
CA GLU A 29 -46.80 -20.76 -6.35
C GLU A 29 -47.97 -19.77 -6.60
N HIS A 30 -47.92 -19.17 -7.81
CA HIS A 30 -49.01 -18.64 -8.67
C HIS A 30 -49.51 -17.19 -8.47
N PHE A 31 -49.40 -16.33 -9.51
CA PHE A 31 -50.42 -16.16 -10.59
C PHE A 31 -50.28 -14.80 -11.38
N LEU A 32 -50.23 -14.93 -12.72
CA LEU A 32 -50.56 -14.05 -13.89
C LEU A 32 -50.27 -12.53 -14.02
N GLU A 33 -49.53 -12.26 -15.12
CA GLU A 33 -49.70 -11.32 -16.26
C GLU A 33 -50.01 -9.80 -16.13
N GLY A 34 -49.19 -9.01 -16.84
CA GLY A 34 -49.61 -7.84 -17.65
C GLY A 34 -49.02 -6.46 -17.27
N PRO A 35 -48.92 -5.47 -18.20
CA PRO A 35 -47.60 -5.05 -18.68
C PRO A 35 -47.24 -3.55 -18.57
N THR A 36 -45.95 -3.28 -18.85
CA THR A 36 -45.35 -2.02 -19.39
C THR A 36 -45.03 -0.88 -18.42
N SER A 37 -43.74 -0.69 -18.12
CA SER A 37 -43.08 0.60 -18.29
C SER A 37 -41.56 0.42 -18.22
N ALA A 38 -40.88 0.87 -19.28
CA ALA A 38 -39.44 0.72 -19.45
C ALA A 38 -38.67 1.64 -18.50
N VAL A 39 -38.08 1.05 -17.46
CA VAL A 39 -36.87 1.57 -16.83
C VAL A 39 -35.83 0.47 -16.97
N GLN A 40 -34.87 0.67 -17.87
CA GLN A 40 -33.69 -0.18 -17.96
C GLN A 40 -32.85 0.02 -16.69
N LEU A 41 -33.24 -0.65 -15.61
CA LEU A 41 -32.32 -0.94 -14.51
C LEU A 41 -31.27 -1.88 -15.10
N ALA A 42 -30.05 -1.37 -15.26
CA ALA A 42 -28.92 -2.16 -15.71
C ALA A 42 -28.85 -3.46 -14.88
N ARG A 43 -28.97 -4.60 -15.58
CA ARG A 43 -28.85 -5.94 -15.01
C ARG A 43 -27.66 -6.00 -14.06
N ALA A 44 -27.92 -6.26 -12.78
CA ALA A 44 -26.90 -6.54 -11.79
C ALA A 44 -26.14 -7.82 -12.21
N PRO A 45 -24.82 -7.77 -12.44
CA PRO A 45 -24.06 -9.00 -12.66
C PRO A 45 -23.97 -9.76 -11.35
N HIS A 46 -24.38 -11.03 -11.42
CA HIS A 46 -24.31 -12.03 -10.37
C HIS A 46 -23.01 -11.95 -9.54
N GLY A 47 -23.18 -12.09 -8.22
CA GLY A 47 -22.17 -11.86 -7.20
C GLY A 47 -20.83 -12.54 -7.47
N SER A 48 -19.86 -11.74 -7.91
CA SER A 48 -18.45 -12.06 -7.73
C SER A 48 -18.06 -11.72 -6.27
N PRO A 49 -17.30 -12.58 -5.57
CA PRO A 49 -17.05 -12.43 -4.12
C PRO A 49 -16.14 -11.25 -3.75
N HIS A 50 -15.59 -10.53 -4.72
CA HIS A 50 -14.68 -9.41 -4.50
C HIS A 50 -15.08 -8.21 -5.36
N GLN A 51 -16.13 -7.51 -4.93
CA GLN A 51 -16.56 -6.25 -5.53
C GLN A 51 -15.90 -5.09 -4.79
N PHE A 52 -15.43 -4.11 -5.56
CA PHE A 52 -14.76 -2.93 -5.03
C PHE A 52 -15.51 -1.68 -5.47
N GLN A 53 -15.88 -0.84 -4.51
CA GLN A 53 -16.51 0.45 -4.77
C GLN A 53 -15.43 1.54 -4.83
N CYS A 54 -15.40 2.32 -5.91
CA CYS A 54 -14.54 3.49 -6.01
C CYS A 54 -15.03 4.58 -5.05
N ARG A 55 -14.14 5.11 -4.20
CA ARG A 55 -14.48 6.18 -3.25
C ARG A 55 -14.66 7.56 -3.91
N ILE A 56 -14.19 7.73 -5.15
CA ILE A 56 -14.31 9.02 -5.88
C ILE A 56 -15.63 9.10 -6.64
N CYS A 57 -16.02 8.04 -7.36
CA CYS A 57 -17.20 8.04 -8.23
C CYS A 57 -18.26 6.97 -7.89
N SER A 58 -18.09 6.25 -6.77
CA SER A 58 -19.01 5.20 -6.30
C SER A 58 -19.25 4.04 -7.27
N SER A 59 -18.46 3.94 -8.35
CA SER A 59 -18.57 2.85 -9.32
C SER A 59 -18.13 1.52 -8.71
N ILE A 60 -18.93 0.47 -8.92
CA ILE A 60 -18.64 -0.87 -8.44
C ILE A 60 -17.88 -1.64 -9.51
N ILE A 61 -16.75 -2.24 -9.13
CA ILE A 61 -15.83 -2.95 -10.01
C ILE A 61 -15.67 -4.36 -9.46
N ALA A 62 -16.12 -5.36 -10.23
CA ALA A 62 -15.85 -6.76 -9.94
C ALA A 62 -14.37 -7.07 -10.16
N GLN A 63 -13.71 -7.66 -9.16
CA GLN A 63 -12.34 -8.13 -9.31
C GLN A 63 -12.29 -9.42 -10.13
N ILE A 64 -11.37 -9.46 -11.10
CA ILE A 64 -11.09 -10.68 -11.86
C ILE A 64 -9.94 -11.40 -11.13
N PRO A 65 -10.13 -12.63 -10.62
CA PRO A 65 -9.15 -13.34 -9.79
C PRO A 65 -7.76 -13.49 -10.45
N SER A 66 -7.71 -13.58 -11.78
CA SER A 66 -6.46 -13.72 -12.54
C SER A 66 -5.71 -12.40 -12.79
N ARG A 67 -6.30 -11.24 -12.45
CA ARG A 67 -5.75 -9.90 -12.72
C ARG A 67 -5.83 -9.03 -11.48
N VAL A 68 -5.09 -9.39 -10.44
CA VAL A 68 -5.07 -8.64 -9.17
C VAL A 68 -4.74 -7.17 -9.43
N TYR A 69 -5.62 -6.26 -8.99
CA TYR A 69 -5.51 -4.80 -9.07
C TYR A 69 -5.45 -4.14 -10.47
N ARG A 70 -5.30 -4.88 -11.56
CA ARG A 70 -5.14 -4.28 -12.91
C ARG A 70 -6.40 -3.56 -13.39
N ASN A 71 -7.58 -4.13 -13.14
CA ASN A 71 -8.87 -3.53 -13.47
C ASN A 71 -9.14 -2.25 -12.65
N LEU A 72 -8.80 -2.25 -11.37
CA LEU A 72 -8.90 -1.11 -10.45
C LEU A 72 -7.98 0.03 -10.88
N MET A 73 -6.71 -0.28 -11.20
CA MET A 73 -5.75 0.70 -11.70
C MET A 73 -6.13 1.24 -13.10
N ASN A 74 -6.74 0.42 -13.96
CA ASN A 74 -7.27 0.87 -15.24
C ASN A 74 -8.43 1.85 -15.06
N HIS A 75 -9.34 1.56 -14.12
CA HIS A 75 -10.44 2.46 -13.78
C HIS A 75 -9.92 3.82 -13.33
N LEU A 76 -8.95 3.85 -12.39
CA LEU A 76 -8.34 5.11 -11.93
C LEU A 76 -7.74 5.91 -13.09
N ARG A 77 -6.93 5.26 -13.95
CA ARG A 77 -6.33 5.93 -15.11
C ARG A 77 -7.35 6.48 -16.11
N ALA A 78 -8.48 5.81 -16.29
CA ALA A 78 -9.46 6.18 -17.29
C ALA A 78 -10.48 7.23 -16.79
N ARG A 79 -10.89 7.16 -15.52
CA ARG A 79 -11.97 7.99 -14.95
C ARG A 79 -11.48 9.08 -14.00
N HIS A 80 -10.24 8.95 -13.49
CA HIS A 80 -9.67 9.85 -12.50
C HIS A 80 -8.24 10.22 -12.90
N PRO A 81 -8.00 10.99 -13.97
CA PRO A 81 -6.65 11.33 -14.42
C PRO A 81 -5.80 11.98 -13.31
N ASP A 82 -6.43 12.71 -12.39
CA ASP A 82 -5.78 13.40 -11.27
C ASP A 82 -5.43 12.46 -10.10
N TYR A 83 -5.78 11.16 -10.17
CA TYR A 83 -5.49 10.20 -9.10
C TYR A 83 -3.99 10.12 -8.77
N ALA A 84 -3.11 10.45 -9.72
CA ALA A 84 -1.68 10.50 -9.50
C ALA A 84 -1.31 11.58 -8.49
N GLN A 85 -1.93 12.76 -8.56
CA GLN A 85 -1.70 13.85 -7.62
C GLN A 85 -2.26 13.52 -6.23
N THR A 86 -3.48 12.98 -6.16
CA THR A 86 -4.08 12.50 -4.90
C THR A 86 -3.29 11.34 -4.27
N LYS A 87 -2.67 10.49 -5.09
CA LYS A 87 -1.72 9.48 -4.61
C LYS A 87 -0.50 10.12 -3.96
N TYR A 88 0.05 11.19 -4.53
CA TYR A 88 1.18 11.91 -3.92
C TYR A 88 0.81 12.61 -2.60
N THR A 89 -0.38 13.19 -2.50
CA THR A 89 -0.85 13.79 -1.24
C THR A 89 -1.11 12.72 -0.17
N MET A 90 -1.70 11.58 -0.53
CA MET A 90 -1.81 10.42 0.36
C MET A 90 -0.44 9.99 0.88
N VAL A 91 0.57 9.91 0.00
CA VAL A 91 1.95 9.60 0.42
C VAL A 91 2.42 10.63 1.43
N ALA A 92 2.19 11.92 1.19
CA ALA A 92 2.62 12.98 2.10
C ALA A 92 1.91 12.95 3.46
N GLU A 93 0.62 12.60 3.50
CA GLU A 93 -0.19 12.55 4.74
C GLU A 93 0.01 11.26 5.54
N THR A 94 0.28 10.12 4.87
CA THR A 94 0.52 8.82 5.53
C THR A 94 1.99 8.48 5.69
N ALA A 95 2.88 9.19 5.01
CA ALA A 95 4.29 9.16 5.36
C ALA A 95 4.42 9.85 6.72
N ILE A 96 4.91 9.09 7.70
CA ILE A 96 5.63 9.71 8.81
C ILE A 96 6.68 10.60 8.13
N PRO A 97 6.66 11.93 8.31
CA PRO A 97 7.63 12.80 7.71
C PRO A 97 8.92 12.63 8.49
N TYR A 98 9.59 11.50 8.33
CA TYR A 98 11.00 11.43 8.61
C TYR A 98 11.67 12.18 7.46
N ALA A 99 11.62 13.51 7.51
CA ALA A 99 12.56 14.36 6.79
C ALA A 99 13.94 14.13 7.42
N CYS A 100 14.46 12.92 7.26
CA CYS A 100 15.83 12.60 7.61
C CYS A 100 16.70 13.35 6.61
N SER A 101 17.69 14.09 7.11
CA SER A 101 18.70 14.68 6.23
C SER A 101 19.31 13.60 5.34
N GLU A 102 19.76 13.95 4.14
CA GLU A 102 20.48 13.01 3.26
C GLU A 102 21.63 12.30 3.98
N LYS A 103 22.33 13.02 4.87
CA LYS A 103 23.38 12.47 5.73
C LYS A 103 22.87 11.37 6.67
N ALA A 104 21.69 11.55 7.26
CA ALA A 104 21.11 10.58 8.15
C ALA A 104 20.59 9.35 7.38
N ASN A 105 20.01 9.55 6.19
CA ASN A 105 19.65 8.44 5.29
C ASN A 105 20.88 7.65 4.83
N ALA A 106 21.96 8.33 4.45
CA ALA A 106 23.21 7.69 4.09
C ALA A 106 23.80 6.89 5.27
N ALA A 107 23.81 7.48 6.48
CA ALA A 107 24.26 6.79 7.68
C ALA A 107 23.44 5.52 7.95
N LEU A 108 22.11 5.61 7.91
CA LEU A 108 21.24 4.44 8.09
C LEU A 108 21.46 3.38 7.00
N GLY A 109 21.60 3.78 5.73
CA GLY A 109 21.89 2.86 4.63
C GLY A 109 23.21 2.11 4.83
N TRP A 110 24.27 2.80 5.28
CA TRP A 110 25.54 2.16 5.58
C TRP A 110 25.43 1.19 6.78
N ILE A 111 24.69 1.58 7.83
CA ILE A 111 24.48 0.74 9.01
C ILE A 111 23.70 -0.52 8.65
N ASP A 112 22.58 -0.36 7.94
CA ASP A 112 21.73 -1.47 7.49
C ASP A 112 22.53 -2.48 6.67
N TRP A 113 23.32 -2.01 5.70
CA TRP A 113 24.12 -2.89 4.86
C TRP A 113 25.16 -3.66 5.66
N ILE A 114 25.91 -2.96 6.51
CA ILE A 114 26.99 -3.58 7.30
C ILE A 114 26.44 -4.59 8.30
N VAL A 115 25.32 -4.28 8.97
CA VAL A 115 24.70 -5.19 9.95
C VAL A 115 24.06 -6.38 9.24
N SER A 116 23.32 -6.16 8.15
CA SER A 116 22.61 -7.21 7.42
C SER A 116 23.54 -8.25 6.82
N VAL A 117 24.69 -7.83 6.28
CA VAL A 117 25.66 -8.72 5.61
C VAL A 117 26.86 -9.06 6.52
N LYS A 118 26.87 -8.56 7.77
CA LYS A 118 27.94 -8.77 8.76
C LYS A 118 29.33 -8.37 8.24
N LEU A 119 29.41 -7.19 7.63
CA LEU A 119 30.63 -6.66 7.05
C LEU A 119 31.49 -5.94 8.10
N PRO A 120 32.82 -5.82 7.88
CA PRO A 120 33.66 -5.02 8.76
C PRO A 120 33.35 -3.53 8.62
N LEU A 121 33.47 -2.74 9.70
CA LEU A 121 33.13 -1.31 9.68
C LEU A 121 33.98 -0.47 8.71
N ASN A 122 35.19 -0.92 8.34
CA ASN A 122 36.02 -0.24 7.34
C ASN A 122 35.49 -0.41 5.91
N PHE A 123 34.47 -1.25 5.69
CA PHE A 123 33.84 -1.44 4.39
C PHE A 123 33.30 -0.14 3.79
N CYS A 124 32.76 0.75 4.63
CA CYS A 124 32.26 2.07 4.19
C CYS A 124 33.36 3.03 3.68
N GLU A 125 34.64 2.70 3.93
CA GLU A 125 35.80 3.48 3.49
C GLU A 125 36.45 2.90 2.22
N ASN A 126 35.95 1.79 1.69
CA ASN A 126 36.47 1.22 0.45
C ASN A 126 36.04 2.08 -0.75
N GLU A 127 37.03 2.57 -1.51
CA GLU A 127 36.81 3.48 -2.65
C GLU A 127 35.96 2.87 -3.77
N LEU A 128 36.14 1.57 -4.07
CA LEU A 128 35.30 0.90 -5.07
C LEU A 128 33.86 0.81 -4.58
N ILE A 129 33.65 0.49 -3.31
CA ILE A 129 32.30 0.40 -2.73
C ILE A 129 31.65 1.79 -2.76
N ARG A 130 32.34 2.85 -2.34
CA ARG A 130 31.81 4.23 -2.38
C ARG A 130 31.36 4.63 -3.78
N LYS A 131 32.13 4.26 -4.81
CA LYS A 131 31.81 4.54 -6.21
C LYS A 131 30.49 3.90 -6.66
N TYR A 132 30.16 2.71 -6.15
CA TYR A 132 29.00 1.93 -6.60
C TYR A 132 27.84 1.87 -5.60
N ALA A 133 28.05 2.28 -4.34
CA ALA A 133 27.06 2.17 -3.27
C ALA A 133 25.84 3.09 -3.45
N GLY A 134 25.99 4.21 -4.16
CA GLY A 134 24.94 5.23 -4.25
C GLY A 134 24.62 5.94 -2.92
N LEU A 135 25.44 5.73 -1.89
CA LEU A 135 25.34 6.37 -0.58
C LEU A 135 26.41 7.45 -0.44
N SER A 136 26.09 8.55 0.24
CA SER A 136 27.08 9.58 0.56
C SER A 136 28.24 8.97 1.37
N PRO A 137 29.51 9.33 1.07
CA PRO A 137 30.65 8.81 1.80
C PRO A 137 30.57 9.08 3.31
N ILE A 138 30.90 8.07 4.10
CA ILE A 138 31.01 8.17 5.56
C ILE A 138 32.36 7.59 6.00
N SER A 139 32.92 8.11 7.10
CA SER A 139 34.08 7.50 7.73
C SER A 139 33.66 6.41 8.71
N LYS A 140 34.51 5.41 8.91
CA LYS A 140 34.33 4.35 9.90
C LYS A 140 34.11 4.93 11.29
N ALA A 141 34.84 6.00 11.63
CA ALA A 141 34.72 6.68 12.92
C ALA A 141 33.32 7.29 13.10
N MET A 142 32.79 7.94 12.06
CA MET A 142 31.45 8.53 12.11
C MET A 142 30.36 7.46 12.11
N LEU A 143 30.51 6.42 11.30
CA LEU A 143 29.60 5.28 11.27
C LEU A 143 29.50 4.61 12.65
N LYS A 144 30.64 4.39 13.31
CA LYS A 144 30.68 3.84 14.68
C LYS A 144 29.92 4.73 15.67
N LYS A 145 30.06 6.06 15.60
CA LYS A 145 29.32 7.00 16.45
C LYS A 145 27.82 6.91 16.21
N ASN A 146 27.39 6.85 14.94
CA ASN A 146 25.98 6.72 14.59
C ASN A 146 25.38 5.40 15.09
N ILE A 147 26.09 4.28 14.96
CA ILE A 147 25.66 2.98 15.49
C ILE A 147 25.49 3.06 17.01
N ALA A 148 26.46 3.62 17.73
CA ALA A 148 26.39 3.75 19.18
C ALA A 148 25.20 4.62 19.63
N ALA A 149 24.95 5.74 18.93
CA ALA A 149 23.81 6.60 19.20
C ALA A 149 22.47 5.89 18.94
N LEU A 150 22.37 5.12 17.85
CA LEU A 150 21.16 4.34 17.56
C LEU A 150 20.91 3.26 18.62
N VAL A 151 21.95 2.53 19.05
CA VAL A 151 21.82 1.53 20.11
C VAL A 151 21.33 2.16 21.41
N ALA A 152 21.91 3.30 21.82
CA ALA A 152 21.47 4.00 23.03
C ALA A 152 19.99 4.44 22.96
N LEU A 153 19.55 4.96 21.82
CA LEU A 153 18.15 5.36 21.61
C LEU A 153 17.19 4.16 21.64
N VAL A 154 17.59 3.06 21.00
CA VAL A 154 16.79 1.82 21.01
C VAL A 154 16.70 1.29 22.43
N ASP A 155 17.80 1.20 23.16
CA ASP A 155 17.81 0.75 24.55
C ASP A 155 16.89 1.62 25.40
N GLU A 156 16.99 2.94 25.33
CA GLU A 156 16.07 3.85 26.04
C GLU A 156 14.60 3.61 25.69
N SER A 157 14.28 3.37 24.42
CA SER A 157 12.90 3.09 23.99
C SER A 157 12.38 1.76 24.53
N LEU A 158 13.26 0.75 24.61
CA LEU A 158 12.92 -0.56 25.16
C LEU A 158 12.69 -0.49 26.68
N TYR A 159 13.50 0.30 27.40
CA TYR A 159 13.31 0.53 28.83
C TYR A 159 12.05 1.36 29.15
N LYS A 160 11.69 2.34 28.32
CA LYS A 160 10.45 3.13 28.49
C LYS A 160 9.17 2.35 28.18
N SER A 161 9.28 1.22 27.48
CA SER A 161 8.14 0.39 27.05
C SER A 161 7.87 -0.79 27.99
N ARG A 162 8.59 -0.90 29.11
CA ARG A 162 8.45 -1.96 30.12
C ARG A 162 8.00 -1.34 31.44
#